data_AF-A0A7X3UIL4-F1
#
_entry.id   AF-A0A7X3UIL4-F1
#
_cell.length_a   1.000
_cell.length_b   1.000
_cell.length_c   1.000
_cell.angle_alpha   90.00
_cell.angle_beta   90.00
_cell.angle_gamma   90.00
#
_symmetry.space_group_name_H-M   'P 1'
#
loop_
_entity.id
_entity.type
_entity.pdbx_description
1 polymer ?
#
loop_
_entity_poly.entity_id
_entity_poly.type
_entity_poly.pdbx_seq_one_letter_code
_entity_poly.pdbx_strand_id
1 'polypeptide(L)'
;RRFRADNLNAPSTGGHRYEFLGVTRNWRMTEEQAHQWLAEGRIVHQSITPGSRVRVPSYKRYADESMGRPALDNWTDIGALNSQAKESTGYPTQKPVALLERIIKASSNKDELVLDPFCGCATTCVAAERLQRHWIGIDVSPRAANLVRVRLEAEIGIFGDVIHRTDIPKRSEKLPNYRTHKHTLYGKQEGLCNGCRTQFPFRNMTVDHIVPKSQGGTDHEDNLQLLCGACNSTKGQSTQAELISRLKAQGVLH
;
A
#
# COMPACT_ATOMS: atom_id res chain seq x y z
N ARG A 1 -26.89 19.08 -16.13
CA ARG A 1 -25.97 18.29 -15.26
C ARG A 1 -26.19 16.80 -15.52
N ARG A 2 -25.14 15.99 -15.60
CA ARG A 2 -25.28 14.52 -15.78
C ARG A 2 -25.79 13.90 -14.48
N PHE A 3 -26.80 13.04 -14.55
CA PHE A 3 -27.36 12.35 -13.39
C PHE A 3 -27.65 10.89 -13.71
N ARG A 4 -27.76 10.06 -12.67
CA ARG A 4 -28.35 8.72 -12.74
C ARG A 4 -29.62 8.67 -11.89
N ALA A 5 -30.60 7.90 -12.33
CA ALA A 5 -31.77 7.59 -11.53
C ALA A 5 -31.41 6.58 -10.42
N ASP A 6 -31.85 6.83 -9.19
CA ASP A 6 -31.70 5.92 -8.06
C ASP A 6 -33.06 5.57 -7.46
N ASN A 7 -33.16 4.39 -6.85
CA ASN A 7 -34.42 3.93 -6.28
C ASN A 7 -34.81 4.75 -5.04
N LEU A 8 -36.11 4.89 -4.83
CA LEU A 8 -36.71 5.52 -3.64
C LEU A 8 -37.34 4.49 -2.69
N ASN A 9 -37.33 3.21 -3.06
CA ASN A 9 -37.98 2.13 -2.31
C ASN A 9 -37.22 1.80 -1.01
N ALA A 10 -37.94 1.71 0.10
CA ALA A 10 -37.36 1.32 1.38
C ALA A 10 -36.75 -0.10 1.35
N PRO A 11 -35.76 -0.41 2.21
CA PRO A 11 -35.38 -1.78 2.52
C PRO A 11 -36.58 -2.60 3.05
N SER A 12 -36.48 -3.92 3.03
CA SER A 12 -37.56 -4.84 3.41
C SER A 12 -38.09 -4.65 4.84
N THR A 13 -37.30 -4.10 5.76
CA THR A 13 -37.61 -3.96 7.18
C THR A 13 -37.68 -2.50 7.66
N GLY A 14 -38.18 -1.57 6.83
CA GLY A 14 -38.38 -0.17 7.23
C GLY A 14 -39.09 0.69 6.19
N GLY A 15 -39.12 2.01 6.44
CA GLY A 15 -39.66 3.02 5.53
C GLY A 15 -40.98 3.62 5.95
N HIS A 16 -41.48 4.54 5.12
CA HIS A 16 -42.69 5.32 5.34
C HIS A 16 -43.71 4.97 4.26
N ARG A 17 -44.92 4.54 4.67
CA ARG A 17 -45.98 4.13 3.73
C ARG A 17 -46.89 5.31 3.43
N TYR A 18 -46.86 5.78 2.20
CA TYR A 18 -47.75 6.84 1.70
C TYR A 18 -47.86 6.77 0.17
N GLU A 19 -48.82 7.49 -0.38
CA GLU A 19 -48.96 7.67 -1.82
C GLU A 19 -48.11 8.84 -2.29
N PHE A 20 -47.29 8.62 -3.32
CA PHE A 20 -46.49 9.68 -3.92
C PHE A 20 -46.54 9.58 -5.44
N LEU A 21 -47.00 10.65 -6.10
CA LEU A 21 -47.13 10.73 -7.56
C LEU A 21 -47.93 9.56 -8.16
N GLY A 22 -49.06 9.19 -7.52
CA GLY A 22 -49.94 8.10 -7.95
C GLY A 22 -49.41 6.69 -7.64
N VAL A 23 -48.37 6.57 -6.81
CA VAL A 23 -47.75 5.29 -6.44
C VAL A 23 -47.73 5.14 -4.91
N THR A 24 -48.42 4.13 -4.39
CA THR A 24 -48.45 3.81 -2.95
C THR A 24 -47.48 2.69 -2.62
N ARG A 25 -46.42 3.00 -1.86
CA ARG A 25 -45.35 2.05 -1.48
C ARG A 25 -44.76 2.42 -0.10
N ASN A 26 -43.86 1.57 0.38
CA ASN A 26 -42.95 1.93 1.47
C ASN A 26 -41.73 2.65 0.88
N TRP A 27 -41.63 3.94 1.16
CA TRP A 27 -40.58 4.84 0.67
C TRP A 27 -39.44 5.00 1.69
N ARG A 28 -38.22 5.27 1.21
CA ARG A 28 -37.04 5.50 2.07
C ARG A 28 -37.10 6.80 2.86
N MET A 29 -37.86 7.76 2.38
CA MET A 29 -37.96 9.13 2.87
C MET A 29 -39.36 9.41 3.37
N THR A 30 -39.52 10.41 4.23
CA THR A 30 -40.84 10.87 4.68
C THR A 30 -41.57 11.56 3.52
N GLU A 31 -42.89 11.75 3.67
CA GLU A 31 -43.71 12.44 2.68
C GLU A 31 -43.23 13.89 2.46
N GLU A 32 -42.89 14.60 3.54
CA GLU A 32 -42.39 15.97 3.48
C GLU A 32 -41.08 16.06 2.68
N GLN A 33 -40.15 15.14 2.93
CA GLN A 33 -38.88 15.06 2.19
C GLN A 33 -39.10 14.76 0.70
N ALA A 34 -40.08 13.91 0.37
CA ALA A 34 -40.40 13.59 -1.02
C ALA A 34 -40.92 14.83 -1.77
N HIS A 35 -41.80 15.62 -1.15
CA HIS A 35 -42.29 16.88 -1.71
C HIS A 35 -41.20 17.94 -1.81
N GLN A 36 -40.30 18.03 -0.83
CA GLN A 36 -39.14 18.92 -0.91
C GLN A 36 -38.25 18.57 -2.12
N TRP A 37 -37.88 17.30 -2.29
CA TRP A 37 -37.06 16.87 -3.43
C TRP A 37 -37.76 17.05 -4.77
N LEU A 38 -39.10 16.93 -4.81
CA LEU A 38 -39.88 17.24 -6.00
C LEU A 38 -39.78 18.74 -6.34
N ALA A 39 -39.95 19.62 -5.37
CA ALA A 39 -39.84 21.07 -5.54
C ALA A 39 -38.42 21.49 -5.97
N GLU A 40 -37.38 20.82 -5.46
CA GLU A 40 -35.98 21.01 -5.87
C GLU A 40 -35.65 20.40 -7.25
N GLY A 41 -36.62 19.76 -7.91
CA GLY A 41 -36.41 19.11 -9.20
C GLY A 41 -35.49 17.89 -9.14
N ARG A 42 -35.31 17.28 -7.97
CA ARG A 42 -34.49 16.09 -7.72
C ARG A 42 -35.23 14.77 -8.00
N ILE A 43 -36.51 14.80 -8.32
CA ILE A 43 -37.29 13.62 -8.69
C ILE A 43 -37.38 13.49 -10.22
N VAL A 44 -37.17 12.28 -10.72
CA VAL A 44 -37.57 11.87 -12.07
C VAL A 44 -38.94 11.22 -11.95
N HIS A 45 -39.92 11.82 -12.60
CA HIS A 45 -41.26 11.26 -12.75
C HIS A 45 -41.77 11.53 -14.17
N GLN A 46 -42.77 10.77 -14.60
CA GLN A 46 -43.49 11.04 -15.85
C GLN A 46 -44.72 11.91 -15.55
N SER A 47 -45.16 12.69 -16.54
CA SER A 47 -46.44 13.38 -16.45
C SER A 47 -47.57 12.35 -16.44
N ILE A 48 -48.44 12.42 -15.43
CA ILE A 48 -49.59 11.53 -15.30
C ILE A 48 -50.65 12.01 -16.30
N THR A 49 -50.82 11.27 -17.40
CA THR A 49 -51.86 11.53 -18.41
C THR A 49 -52.91 10.42 -18.32
N PRO A 50 -54.22 10.71 -18.46
CA PRO A 50 -55.26 9.69 -18.44
C PRO A 50 -54.94 8.52 -19.39
N GLY A 51 -54.97 7.29 -18.88
CA GLY A 51 -54.63 6.07 -19.63
C GLY A 51 -53.14 5.70 -19.69
N SER A 52 -52.23 6.54 -19.18
CA SER A 52 -50.81 6.21 -19.11
C SER A 52 -50.50 5.28 -17.93
N ARG A 53 -49.58 4.32 -18.13
CA ARG A 53 -49.07 3.48 -17.03
C ARG A 53 -48.30 4.34 -16.04
N VAL A 54 -48.69 4.30 -14.77
CA VAL A 54 -47.98 5.00 -13.70
C VAL A 54 -46.61 4.33 -13.48
N ARG A 55 -45.53 5.09 -13.68
CA ARG A 55 -44.16 4.64 -13.39
C ARG A 55 -43.74 5.07 -11.99
N VAL A 56 -42.99 4.20 -11.32
CA VAL A 56 -42.40 4.49 -10.01
C VAL A 56 -41.40 5.65 -10.16
N PRO A 57 -41.54 6.75 -9.39
CA PRO A 57 -40.58 7.85 -9.38
C PRO A 57 -39.20 7.40 -8.89
N SER A 58 -38.16 8.13 -9.30
CA SER A 58 -36.77 7.87 -8.92
C SER A 58 -36.03 9.16 -8.56
N TYR A 59 -34.96 9.05 -7.77
CA TYR A 59 -34.16 10.18 -7.36
C TYR A 59 -33.04 10.48 -8.36
N LYS A 60 -32.80 11.76 -8.67
CA LYS A 60 -31.68 12.22 -9.50
C LYS A 60 -30.42 12.34 -8.64
N ARG A 61 -29.48 11.41 -8.80
CA ARG A 61 -28.13 11.58 -8.27
C ARG A 61 -27.24 12.23 -9.31
N TYR A 62 -26.82 13.46 -9.04
CA TYR A 62 -25.90 14.18 -9.92
C TYR A 62 -24.45 13.68 -9.73
N ALA A 63 -23.74 13.56 -10.85
CA ALA A 63 -22.38 13.00 -10.85
C ALA A 63 -21.35 13.88 -10.12
N ASP A 64 -21.55 15.18 -10.14
CA ASP A 64 -20.74 16.22 -9.48
C ASP A 64 -21.01 16.34 -7.96
N GLU A 65 -22.12 15.79 -7.46
CA GLU A 65 -22.45 15.75 -6.01
C GLU A 65 -22.00 14.45 -5.34
N SER A 66 -21.60 13.44 -6.12
CA SER A 66 -21.20 12.14 -5.59
C SER A 66 -19.69 12.06 -5.47
N MET A 67 -19.18 11.68 -4.29
CA MET A 67 -17.76 11.32 -4.11
C MET A 67 -17.37 10.02 -4.85
N GLY A 68 -18.30 9.40 -5.59
CA GLY A 68 -18.06 8.15 -6.29
C GLY A 68 -18.01 6.95 -5.36
N ARG A 69 -17.40 5.87 -5.84
CA ARG A 69 -17.07 4.70 -5.03
C ARG A 69 -15.58 4.76 -4.69
N PRO A 70 -15.17 4.40 -3.47
CA PRO A 70 -13.77 4.19 -3.16
C PRO A 70 -13.13 3.24 -4.17
N ALA A 71 -11.86 3.48 -4.52
CA ALA A 71 -11.10 2.54 -5.31
C ALA A 71 -10.99 1.21 -4.55
N LEU A 72 -11.20 0.10 -5.26
CA LEU A 72 -10.97 -1.24 -4.72
C LEU A 72 -9.47 -1.57 -4.76
N ASP A 73 -9.09 -2.74 -4.26
CA ASP A 73 -7.73 -3.28 -4.31
C ASP A 73 -7.38 -3.95 -5.65
N ASN A 74 -8.39 -4.33 -6.44
CA ASN A 74 -8.23 -4.89 -7.78
C ASN A 74 -8.62 -3.87 -8.88
N TRP A 75 -7.64 -3.40 -9.65
CA TRP A 75 -7.83 -2.44 -10.74
C TRP A 75 -7.75 -3.12 -12.10
N THR A 76 -8.89 -3.24 -12.78
CA THR A 76 -9.00 -3.83 -14.12
C THR A 76 -9.28 -2.80 -15.23
N ASP A 77 -9.46 -1.54 -14.85
CA ASP A 77 -9.81 -0.43 -15.74
C ASP A 77 -8.58 0.26 -16.36
N ILE A 78 -7.36 -0.05 -15.88
CA ILE A 78 -6.11 0.44 -16.44
C ILE A 78 -5.41 -0.71 -17.16
N GLY A 79 -5.41 -0.67 -18.49
CA GLY A 79 -4.76 -1.68 -19.33
C GLY A 79 -3.24 -1.60 -19.30
N ALA A 80 -2.58 -2.73 -19.59
CA ALA A 80 -1.14 -2.76 -19.82
C ALA A 80 -0.74 -1.91 -21.04
N LEU A 81 0.49 -1.40 -21.02
CA LEU A 81 0.99 -0.58 -22.12
C LEU A 81 1.24 -1.43 -23.37
N ASN A 82 0.67 -1.03 -24.50
CA ASN A 82 1.03 -1.60 -25.80
C ASN A 82 2.20 -0.82 -26.43
N SER A 83 2.90 -1.44 -27.38
CA SER A 83 4.10 -0.84 -27.98
C SER A 83 3.80 0.41 -28.84
N GLN A 84 2.57 0.55 -29.34
CA GLN A 84 2.11 1.70 -30.13
C GLN A 84 1.57 2.86 -29.26
N ALA A 85 1.56 2.71 -27.93
CA ALA A 85 1.04 3.75 -27.05
C ALA A 85 1.89 5.01 -27.17
N LYS A 86 1.25 6.19 -27.14
CA LYS A 86 1.96 7.48 -27.24
C LYS A 86 3.00 7.68 -26.14
N GLU A 87 2.74 7.14 -24.96
CA GLU A 87 3.68 7.19 -23.82
C GLU A 87 4.77 6.11 -23.90
N SER A 88 4.74 5.21 -24.89
CA SER A 88 5.71 4.12 -25.03
C SER A 88 7.10 4.65 -25.30
N THR A 89 8.03 4.28 -24.43
CA THR A 89 9.45 4.64 -24.52
C THR A 89 10.30 3.53 -25.14
N GLY A 90 9.68 2.39 -25.50
CA GLY A 90 10.39 1.18 -25.89
C GLY A 90 11.07 0.44 -24.74
N TYR A 91 10.82 0.84 -23.48
CA TYR A 91 11.30 0.11 -22.31
C TYR A 91 10.42 -1.13 -22.04
N PRO A 92 10.98 -2.35 -21.96
CA PRO A 92 10.19 -3.59 -22.00
C PRO A 92 9.12 -3.73 -20.91
N THR A 93 9.39 -3.19 -19.72
CA THR A 93 8.55 -3.37 -18.52
C THR A 93 7.85 -2.09 -18.09
N GLN A 94 7.76 -1.09 -18.98
CA GLN A 94 7.14 0.21 -18.70
C GLN A 94 5.72 0.05 -18.15
N LYS A 95 5.46 0.72 -17.03
CA LYS A 95 4.12 0.83 -16.46
C LYS A 95 3.37 2.01 -17.10
N PRO A 96 2.03 1.93 -17.26
CA PRO A 96 1.24 3.06 -17.73
C PRO A 96 1.29 4.24 -16.75
N VAL A 97 1.40 5.47 -17.24
CA VAL A 97 1.40 6.68 -16.39
C VAL A 97 0.12 6.80 -15.58
N ALA A 98 -1.04 6.46 -16.15
CA ALA A 98 -2.34 6.52 -15.46
C ALA A 98 -2.38 5.64 -14.19
N LEU A 99 -1.67 4.51 -14.18
CA LEU A 99 -1.56 3.65 -13.01
C LEU A 99 -0.80 4.36 -11.89
N LEU A 100 0.34 4.95 -12.23
CA LEU A 100 1.22 5.63 -11.28
C LEU A 100 0.58 6.91 -10.75
N GLU A 101 -0.13 7.66 -11.60
CA GLU A 101 -0.91 8.83 -11.15
C GLU A 101 -2.00 8.45 -10.13
N ARG A 102 -2.68 7.31 -10.32
CA ARG A 102 -3.68 6.82 -9.36
C ARG A 102 -3.04 6.50 -8.01
N ILE A 103 -1.92 5.78 -8.02
CA ILE A 103 -1.18 5.41 -6.79
C ILE A 103 -0.73 6.68 -6.06
N ILE A 104 -0.09 7.61 -6.76
CA ILE A 104 0.44 8.84 -6.16
C ILE A 104 -0.69 9.70 -5.58
N LYS A 105 -1.82 9.87 -6.29
CA LYS A 105 -2.99 10.61 -5.77
C LYS A 105 -3.58 9.97 -4.51
N ALA A 106 -3.55 8.64 -4.42
CA ALA A 106 -4.09 7.92 -3.28
C ALA A 106 -3.15 7.91 -2.07
N SER A 107 -1.85 8.16 -2.28
CA SER A 107 -0.81 7.96 -1.25
C SER A 107 0.03 9.19 -0.92
N SER A 108 -0.25 10.35 -1.52
CA SER A 108 0.49 11.59 -1.26
C SER A 108 -0.35 12.84 -1.54
N ASN A 109 0.06 13.96 -0.93
CA ASN A 109 -0.43 15.30 -1.24
C ASN A 109 0.50 16.02 -2.23
N LYS A 110 0.04 17.18 -2.71
CA LYS A 110 0.86 18.11 -3.49
C LYS A 110 2.10 18.53 -2.66
N ASP A 111 3.22 18.75 -3.34
CA ASP A 111 4.51 19.18 -2.78
C ASP A 111 5.18 18.14 -1.84
N GLU A 112 4.61 16.94 -1.68
CA GLU A 112 5.27 15.82 -0.99
C GLU A 112 6.28 15.11 -1.91
N LEU A 113 7.17 14.33 -1.30
CA LEU A 113 8.24 13.60 -1.98
C LEU A 113 7.83 12.17 -2.34
N VAL A 114 8.01 11.79 -3.62
CA VAL A 114 7.85 10.42 -4.12
C VAL A 114 9.23 9.80 -4.39
N LEU A 115 9.52 8.66 -3.76
CA LEU A 115 10.75 7.90 -4.01
C LEU A 115 10.43 6.63 -4.81
N ASP A 116 11.12 6.44 -5.93
CA ASP A 116 11.12 5.19 -6.69
C ASP A 116 12.55 4.66 -6.87
N PRO A 117 12.96 3.65 -6.09
CA PRO A 117 14.31 3.11 -6.17
C PRO A 117 14.52 2.10 -7.33
N PHE A 118 13.51 1.90 -8.18
CA PHE A 118 13.54 1.03 -9.37
C PHE A 118 12.84 1.70 -10.55
N CYS A 119 13.15 2.99 -10.77
CA CYS A 119 12.32 3.87 -11.59
C CYS A 119 12.30 3.52 -13.09
N GLY A 120 13.25 2.72 -13.58
CA GLY A 120 13.35 2.29 -14.97
C GLY A 120 13.25 3.46 -15.94
N CYS A 121 12.23 3.46 -16.79
CA CYS A 121 11.95 4.55 -17.73
C CYS A 121 11.32 5.82 -17.12
N ALA A 122 11.44 6.04 -15.81
CA ALA A 122 10.92 7.19 -15.06
C ALA A 122 9.41 7.44 -15.15
N THR A 123 8.58 6.41 -15.36
CA THR A 123 7.12 6.58 -15.36
C THR A 123 6.63 7.19 -14.04
N THR A 124 7.15 6.75 -12.89
CA THR A 124 6.80 7.30 -11.58
C THR A 124 7.18 8.76 -11.45
N CYS A 125 8.36 9.15 -11.93
CA CYS A 125 8.86 10.52 -11.89
C CYS A 125 7.98 11.46 -12.74
N VAL A 126 7.65 11.04 -13.97
CA VAL A 126 6.72 11.76 -14.86
C VAL A 126 5.35 11.93 -14.20
N ALA A 127 4.82 10.87 -13.60
CA ALA A 127 3.52 10.94 -12.92
C ALA A 127 3.55 11.86 -11.68
N ALA A 128 4.60 11.79 -10.87
CA ALA A 128 4.79 12.65 -9.70
C ALA A 128 4.85 14.13 -10.10
N GLU A 129 5.65 14.45 -11.11
CA GLU A 129 5.84 15.80 -11.63
C GLU A 129 4.54 16.40 -12.18
N ARG A 130 3.79 15.65 -13.02
CA ARG A 130 2.47 16.08 -13.52
C ARG A 130 1.48 16.36 -12.39
N LEU A 131 1.65 15.68 -11.27
CA LEU A 131 0.85 15.84 -10.06
C LEU A 131 1.42 16.87 -9.09
N GLN A 132 2.49 17.60 -9.45
CA GLN A 132 3.12 18.60 -8.60
C GLN A 132 3.62 17.99 -7.28
N ARG A 133 4.35 16.87 -7.36
CA ARG A 133 5.11 16.27 -6.27
C ARG A 133 6.60 16.39 -6.57
N HIS A 134 7.41 16.51 -5.53
CA HIS A 134 8.84 16.28 -5.65
C HIS A 134 9.10 14.79 -5.87
N TRP A 135 10.20 14.42 -6.51
CA TRP A 135 10.51 13.02 -6.75
C TRP A 135 12.00 12.72 -6.76
N ILE A 136 12.33 11.48 -6.39
CA ILE A 136 13.66 10.89 -6.56
C ILE A 136 13.47 9.55 -7.27
N GLY A 137 14.11 9.40 -8.43
CA GLY A 137 14.16 8.15 -9.18
C GLY A 137 15.57 7.57 -9.14
N ILE A 138 15.70 6.28 -8.81
CA ILE A 138 16.97 5.55 -8.83
C ILE A 138 16.80 4.32 -9.70
N ASP A 139 17.78 4.04 -10.56
CA ASP A 139 17.86 2.77 -11.28
C ASP A 139 19.33 2.42 -11.53
N VAL A 140 19.66 1.13 -11.50
CA VAL A 140 21.02 0.63 -11.76
C VAL A 140 21.29 0.46 -13.25
N SER A 141 20.25 0.39 -14.07
CA SER A 141 20.32 0.15 -15.51
C SER A 141 20.84 1.38 -16.26
N PRO A 142 21.96 1.27 -16.99
CA PRO A 142 22.45 2.37 -17.82
C PRO A 142 21.43 2.76 -18.92
N ARG A 143 20.62 1.80 -19.38
CA ARG A 143 19.56 2.03 -20.37
C ARG A 143 18.42 2.88 -19.81
N ALA A 144 18.13 2.74 -18.51
CA ALA A 144 17.15 3.58 -17.81
C ALA A 144 17.63 5.03 -17.79
N ALA A 145 18.87 5.29 -17.34
CA ALA A 145 19.42 6.65 -17.20
C ALA A 145 19.32 7.49 -18.50
N ASN A 146 19.73 6.94 -19.64
CA ASN A 146 19.63 7.64 -20.93
C ASN A 146 18.18 7.92 -21.35
N LEU A 147 17.29 6.96 -21.13
CA LEU A 147 15.88 7.07 -21.52
C LEU A 147 15.13 8.06 -20.63
N VAL A 148 15.41 8.04 -19.33
CA VAL A 148 14.90 8.99 -18.33
C VAL A 148 15.28 10.40 -18.75
N ARG A 149 16.53 10.63 -19.16
CA ARG A 149 16.97 11.94 -19.63
C ARG A 149 16.14 12.46 -20.78
N VAL A 150 16.10 11.69 -21.88
CA VAL A 150 15.37 12.09 -23.10
C VAL A 150 13.89 12.30 -22.80
N ARG A 151 13.30 11.42 -21.97
CA ARG A 151 11.89 11.48 -21.62
C ARG A 151 11.54 12.69 -20.76
N LEU A 152 12.30 12.97 -19.71
CA LEU A 152 12.04 14.11 -18.83
C LEU A 152 12.27 15.44 -19.55
N GLU A 153 13.28 15.51 -20.42
CA GLU A 153 13.51 16.67 -21.27
C GLU A 153 12.34 16.90 -22.24
N ALA A 154 11.88 15.85 -22.93
CA ALA A 154 10.80 15.96 -23.92
C ALA A 154 9.40 16.17 -23.29
N GLU A 155 9.09 15.51 -22.18
CA GLU A 155 7.75 15.56 -21.56
C GLU A 155 7.58 16.71 -20.57
N ILE A 156 8.66 17.16 -19.94
CA ILE A 156 8.59 18.05 -18.77
C ILE A 156 9.48 19.29 -18.92
N GLY A 157 10.52 19.23 -19.75
CA GLY A 157 11.42 20.36 -19.96
C GLY A 157 12.36 20.67 -18.78
N ILE A 158 12.48 19.76 -17.79
CA ILE A 158 13.19 20.01 -16.52
C ILE A 158 14.68 19.65 -16.55
N PHE A 159 15.30 19.43 -17.72
CA PHE A 159 16.69 18.93 -17.73
C PHE A 159 17.77 19.92 -17.26
N GLY A 160 17.42 21.15 -16.88
CA GLY A 160 18.33 22.10 -16.22
C GLY A 160 18.66 21.74 -14.77
N ASP A 161 17.73 21.13 -14.03
CA ASP A 161 17.83 20.95 -12.56
C ASP A 161 17.94 19.47 -12.13
N VAL A 162 17.99 18.53 -13.07
CA VAL A 162 18.15 17.10 -12.74
C VAL A 162 19.60 16.82 -12.38
N ILE A 163 19.84 16.49 -11.10
CA ILE A 163 21.13 16.01 -10.62
C ILE A 163 21.36 14.58 -11.19
N HIS A 164 21.94 14.51 -12.38
CA HIS A 164 22.35 13.25 -12.99
C HIS A 164 23.72 12.83 -12.44
N ARG A 165 23.72 11.82 -11.57
CA ARG A 165 24.95 11.22 -11.01
C ARG A 165 25.15 9.84 -11.62
N THR A 166 26.24 9.69 -12.36
CA THR A 166 26.70 8.38 -12.86
C THR A 166 27.64 7.70 -11.88
N ASP A 167 28.22 8.45 -10.96
CA ASP A 167 28.96 7.90 -9.85
C ASP A 167 27.97 7.36 -8.81
N ILE A 168 28.17 6.11 -8.41
CA ILE A 168 27.55 5.59 -7.19
C ILE A 168 28.11 6.46 -6.06
N PRO A 169 27.28 7.21 -5.32
CA PRO A 169 27.78 8.02 -4.23
C PRO A 169 28.61 7.13 -3.32
N LYS A 170 29.91 7.44 -3.19
CA LYS A 170 30.73 6.79 -2.17
C LYS A 170 30.07 7.17 -0.85
N ARG A 171 29.53 6.17 -0.16
CA ARG A 171 28.87 6.33 1.14
C ARG A 171 29.79 7.17 2.03
N SER A 172 29.47 8.45 2.18
CA SER A 172 30.32 9.44 2.87
C SER A 172 30.35 9.20 4.36
N GLU A 173 29.25 8.64 4.88
CA GLU A 173 29.15 8.14 6.24
C GLU A 173 29.32 6.64 6.23
N LYS A 174 30.12 6.10 7.15
CA LYS A 174 29.86 4.74 7.62
C LYS A 174 28.46 4.80 8.24
N LEU A 175 27.41 4.44 7.49
CA LEU A 175 26.16 4.02 8.12
C LEU A 175 26.59 3.05 9.24
N PRO A 176 26.06 3.19 10.47
CA PRO A 176 26.35 2.21 11.51
C PRO A 176 26.15 0.87 10.83
N ASN A 177 27.16 -0.01 10.90
CA ASN A 177 26.98 -1.34 10.35
C ASN A 177 25.65 -1.80 10.95
N TYR A 178 24.63 -2.03 10.12
CA TYR A 178 23.47 -2.79 10.54
C TYR A 178 24.00 -4.22 10.73
N ARG A 179 24.87 -4.41 11.71
CA ARG A 179 25.08 -5.66 12.38
C ARG A 179 23.70 -5.90 12.95
N THR A 180 22.91 -6.72 12.25
CA THR A 180 21.71 -7.29 12.84
C THR A 180 22.08 -7.80 14.24
N HIS A 181 21.13 -7.89 15.18
CA HIS A 181 21.42 -8.48 16.50
C HIS A 181 22.25 -9.77 16.36
N LYS A 182 21.98 -10.56 15.31
CA LYS A 182 22.78 -11.71 14.92
C LYS A 182 24.29 -11.43 14.71
N HIS A 183 24.69 -10.41 13.97
CA HIS A 183 26.11 -10.09 13.76
C HIS A 183 26.79 -9.54 15.02
N THR A 184 26.09 -8.69 15.78
CA THR A 184 26.62 -8.17 17.05
C THR A 184 26.84 -9.30 18.04
N LEU A 185 25.83 -10.14 18.22
CA LEU A 185 25.90 -11.31 19.10
C LEU A 185 26.93 -12.33 18.63
N TYR A 186 27.08 -12.56 17.32
CA TYR A 186 28.09 -13.50 16.81
C TYR A 186 29.52 -13.05 17.17
N GLY A 187 29.79 -11.75 17.06
CA GLY A 187 31.06 -11.17 17.51
C GLY A 187 31.23 -11.28 19.03
N LYS A 188 30.21 -10.92 19.81
CA LYS A 188 30.23 -11.01 21.29
C LYS A 188 30.40 -12.44 21.81
N GLN A 189 29.85 -13.43 21.11
CA GLN A 189 29.89 -14.85 21.48
C GLN A 189 31.03 -15.62 20.81
N GLU A 190 31.87 -14.96 20.01
CA GLU A 190 33.00 -15.57 19.29
C GLU A 190 32.57 -16.76 18.40
N GLY A 191 31.35 -16.72 17.87
CA GLY A 191 30.78 -17.81 17.07
C GLY A 191 30.45 -19.09 17.85
N LEU A 192 30.36 -19.02 19.18
CA LEU A 192 29.99 -20.14 20.05
C LEU A 192 28.51 -20.09 20.41
N CYS A 193 27.87 -21.25 20.43
CA CYS A 193 26.49 -21.40 20.92
C CYS A 193 26.43 -21.11 22.44
N ASN A 194 25.50 -20.26 22.89
CA ASN A 194 25.32 -20.00 24.33
C ASN A 194 24.71 -21.19 25.08
N GLY A 195 24.12 -22.16 24.39
CA GLY A 195 23.67 -23.43 24.95
C GLY A 195 24.83 -24.41 25.10
N CYS A 196 25.23 -25.06 24.01
CA CYS A 196 26.20 -26.18 24.03
C CYS A 196 27.67 -25.78 23.86
N ARG A 197 28.01 -24.49 23.73
CA ARG A 197 29.38 -23.97 23.51
C ARG A 197 30.08 -24.45 22.24
N THR A 198 29.46 -25.28 21.41
CA THR A 198 30.00 -25.67 20.10
C THR A 198 30.10 -24.45 19.18
N GLN A 199 31.19 -24.37 18.42
CA GLN A 199 31.40 -23.35 17.40
C GLN A 199 30.57 -23.65 16.15
N PHE A 200 29.85 -22.64 15.64
CA PHE A 200 29.05 -22.77 14.42
C PHE A 200 29.28 -21.59 13.48
N PRO A 201 29.23 -21.81 12.15
CA PRO A 201 29.32 -20.72 11.20
C PRO A 201 28.13 -19.78 11.36
N PHE A 202 28.36 -18.48 11.13
CA PHE A 202 27.36 -17.41 11.26
C PHE A 202 25.98 -17.73 10.64
N ARG A 203 25.97 -18.40 9.48
CA ARG A 203 24.73 -18.77 8.77
C ARG A 203 23.85 -19.73 9.56
N ASN A 204 24.43 -20.58 10.41
CA ASN A 204 23.74 -21.65 11.12
C ASN A 204 23.32 -21.28 12.55
N MET A 205 23.60 -20.05 12.98
CA MET A 205 23.16 -19.54 14.28
C MET A 205 21.72 -19.02 14.20
N THR A 206 20.97 -19.11 15.30
CA THR A 206 19.63 -18.55 15.46
C THR A 206 19.62 -17.53 16.58
N VAL A 207 18.93 -16.40 16.38
CA VAL A 207 18.70 -15.41 17.45
C VAL A 207 17.57 -15.90 18.33
N ASP A 208 17.77 -15.87 19.64
CA ASP A 208 16.83 -16.33 20.66
C ASP A 208 16.85 -15.39 21.87
N HIS A 209 15.73 -15.34 22.62
CA HIS A 209 15.62 -14.56 23.84
C HIS A 209 16.09 -15.33 25.06
N ILE A 210 16.94 -14.75 25.92
CA ILE A 210 17.39 -15.36 27.18
C ILE A 210 16.20 -15.66 28.09
N VAL A 211 15.31 -14.68 28.27
CA VAL A 211 13.99 -14.82 28.87
C VAL A 211 12.95 -14.72 27.76
N PRO A 212 12.07 -15.73 27.57
CA PRO A 212 11.00 -15.68 26.57
C PRO A 212 10.03 -14.51 26.79
N LYS A 213 9.45 -13.99 25.71
CA LYS A 213 8.42 -12.93 25.79
C LYS A 213 7.22 -13.32 26.64
N SER A 214 6.83 -14.60 26.60
CA SER A 214 5.76 -15.17 27.43
C SER A 214 6.05 -15.09 28.94
N GLN A 215 7.30 -14.88 29.33
CA GLN A 215 7.76 -14.71 30.72
C GLN A 215 8.27 -13.29 30.98
N GLY A 216 7.91 -12.30 30.15
CA GLY A 216 8.28 -10.90 30.34
C GLY A 216 9.61 -10.47 29.70
N GLY A 217 10.23 -11.31 28.87
CA GLY A 217 11.42 -10.94 28.11
C GLY A 217 11.18 -9.86 27.06
N THR A 218 12.19 -9.00 26.84
CA THR A 218 12.14 -7.88 25.89
C THR A 218 12.93 -8.18 24.61
N ASP A 219 12.73 -7.39 23.56
CA ASP A 219 13.54 -7.43 22.32
C ASP A 219 14.84 -6.61 22.42
N HIS A 220 15.23 -6.16 23.62
CA HIS A 220 16.49 -5.45 23.81
C HIS A 220 17.69 -6.40 23.67
N GLU A 221 18.81 -5.88 23.17
CA GLU A 221 20.02 -6.67 22.88
C GLU A 221 20.52 -7.48 24.08
N ASP A 222 20.33 -6.95 25.29
CA ASP A 222 20.76 -7.59 26.55
C ASP A 222 19.95 -8.86 26.89
N ASN A 223 18.77 -9.03 26.28
CA ASN A 223 17.94 -10.23 26.38
C ASN A 223 18.05 -11.12 25.13
N LEU A 224 18.93 -10.81 24.18
CA LEU A 224 19.12 -11.61 22.97
C LEU A 224 20.44 -12.38 23.01
N GLN A 225 20.45 -13.57 22.39
CA GLN A 225 21.61 -14.44 22.28
C GLN A 225 21.56 -15.28 21.00
N LEU A 226 22.68 -15.92 20.65
CA LEU A 226 22.75 -16.94 19.61
C LEU A 226 22.82 -18.34 20.18
N LEU A 227 21.98 -19.20 19.61
CA LEU A 227 21.99 -20.64 19.80
C LEU A 227 22.21 -21.34 18.47
N CYS A 228 22.69 -22.58 18.50
CA CYS A 228 22.59 -23.48 17.36
C CYS A 228 21.13 -23.95 17.21
N GLY A 229 20.76 -24.42 16.01
CA GLY A 229 19.39 -24.87 15.74
C GLY A 229 18.88 -25.94 16.73
N ALA A 230 19.75 -26.88 17.15
CA ALA A 230 19.40 -27.89 18.14
C ALA A 230 19.12 -27.29 19.52
N CYS A 231 20.02 -26.44 20.04
CA CYS A 231 19.81 -25.79 21.34
C CYS A 231 18.59 -24.87 21.34
N ASN A 232 18.35 -24.15 20.24
CA ASN A 232 17.18 -23.29 20.09
C ASN A 232 15.89 -24.10 20.13
N SER A 233 15.84 -25.20 19.37
CA SER A 233 14.70 -26.13 19.39
C SER A 233 14.48 -26.75 20.77
N THR A 234 15.55 -27.15 21.46
CA THR A 234 15.48 -27.71 22.81
C THR A 234 15.03 -26.69 23.84
N LYS A 235 15.44 -25.42 23.72
CA LYS A 235 15.04 -24.34 24.64
C LYS A 235 13.55 -24.05 24.54
N GLY A 236 13.02 -23.88 23.33
CA GLY A 236 11.61 -23.53 23.13
C GLY A 236 11.19 -22.32 23.98
N GLN A 237 10.16 -22.48 24.81
CA GLN A 237 9.60 -21.45 25.69
C GLN A 237 10.21 -21.43 27.11
N SER A 238 11.32 -22.13 27.32
CA SER A 238 12.07 -22.05 28.59
C SER A 238 13.12 -20.94 28.56
N THR A 239 13.56 -20.52 29.73
CA THR A 239 14.68 -19.59 29.93
C THR A 239 16.01 -20.24 29.55
N GLN A 240 17.02 -19.41 29.29
CA GLN A 240 18.37 -19.91 29.03
C GLN A 240 18.93 -20.73 30.21
N ALA A 241 18.64 -20.32 31.45
CA ALA A 241 19.09 -21.05 32.64
C ALA A 241 18.52 -22.48 32.67
N GLU A 242 17.24 -22.64 32.33
CA GLU A 242 16.59 -23.95 32.25
C GLU A 242 17.16 -24.81 31.11
N LEU A 243 17.50 -24.22 29.96
CA LEU A 243 18.23 -24.93 28.90
C LEU A 243 19.57 -25.44 29.42
N ILE A 244 20.38 -24.59 30.07
CA ILE A 244 21.70 -24.97 30.58
C ILE A 244 21.60 -26.11 31.60
N SER A 245 20.65 -26.03 32.53
CA SER A 245 20.40 -27.10 33.51
C SER A 245 20.07 -28.43 32.82
N ARG A 246 19.26 -28.42 31.76
CA ARG A 246 18.93 -29.62 30.98
C ARG A 246 20.14 -30.18 30.23
N LEU A 247 20.93 -29.33 29.60
CA LEU A 247 22.13 -29.75 28.87
C LEU A 247 23.20 -30.33 29.80
N LYS A 248 23.35 -29.79 31.02
CA LYS A 248 24.22 -30.37 32.06
C LYS A 248 23.72 -31.74 32.51
N ALA A 249 22.41 -31.87 32.78
CA ALA A 249 21.80 -33.15 33.16
C ALA A 249 21.96 -34.23 32.07
N GLN A 250 22.09 -33.83 30.81
CA GLN A 250 22.31 -34.72 29.66
C GLN A 250 23.79 -34.99 29.34
N GLY A 251 24.72 -34.43 30.12
CA GLY A 251 26.17 -34.56 29.87
C GLY A 251 26.67 -33.85 28.61
N VAL A 252 25.88 -32.93 28.04
CA VAL A 252 26.25 -32.14 26.85
C VAL A 252 27.14 -30.96 27.22
N LEU A 253 27.00 -30.46 28.44
CA LEU A 253 27.85 -29.43 29.04
C LEU A 253 28.56 -30.04 30.25
N HIS A 254 29.89 -29.91 30.28
CA HIS A 254 30.72 -30.22 31.44
C HIS A 254 30.88 -28.99 32.34
#